data_AF-A0A096DKP3-F1
#
_entry.id   AF-A0A096DKP3-F1
#
_cell.length_a   1.000
_cell.length_b   1.000
_cell.length_c   1.000
_cell.angle_alpha   90.00
_cell.angle_beta   90.00
_cell.angle_gamma   90.00
#
_symmetry.space_group_name_H-M   'P 1'
#
loop_
_entity.id
_entity.type
_entity.pdbx_description
1 polymer ?
#
loop_
_entity_poly.entity_id
_entity_poly.type
_entity_poly.pdbx_seq_one_letter_code
_entity_poly.pdbx_strand_id
1 'polypeptide(L)'
;MVTEGVLTLSKAVEKIKRYIDTSSKADKIFNIKGTDGASLLAKALIEDCTHLNLWVGKAVNPAHQNPDLPIDLSIKLKEIEELEKLMRKLGKEVKVTYV
;
A
#
# COMPACT_ATOMS: atom_id res chain seq x y z
N MET A 1 7.08 16.03 9.21
CA MET A 1 6.21 14.84 9.29
C MET A 1 6.23 14.17 7.91
N VAL A 2 6.90 13.02 7.77
CA VAL A 2 7.02 12.28 6.48
C VAL A 2 6.73 10.78 6.64
N THR A 3 6.72 10.29 7.88
CA THR A 3 6.65 8.86 8.24
C THR A 3 5.23 8.31 8.37
N GLU A 4 4.24 9.16 8.68
CA GLU A 4 2.86 8.72 8.91
C GLU A 4 2.20 8.14 7.65
N GLY A 5 2.45 8.74 6.48
CA GLY A 5 1.90 8.25 5.21
C GLY A 5 2.46 6.88 4.82
N VAL A 6 3.76 6.65 5.04
CA VAL A 6 4.43 5.37 4.75
C VAL A 6 3.91 4.28 5.68
N LEU A 7 3.83 4.56 6.99
CA LEU A 7 3.32 3.62 7.97
C LEU A 7 1.86 3.25 7.71
N THR A 8 1.05 4.24 7.31
CA THR A 8 -0.35 4.02 6.94
C THR A 8 -0.47 3.10 5.73
N LEU A 9 0.35 3.34 4.70
CA LEU A 9 0.39 2.51 3.50
C LEU A 9 0.81 1.07 3.82
N SER A 10 1.92 0.88 4.55
CA SER A 10 2.38 -0.47 4.95
C SER A 10 1.30 -1.25 5.70
N LYS A 11 0.62 -0.61 6.66
CA LYS A 11 -0.48 -1.26 7.40
C LYS A 11 -1.69 -1.55 6.52
N ALA A 12 -2.00 -0.71 5.53
CA ALA A 12 -3.07 -0.97 4.58
C ALA A 12 -2.73 -2.18 3.69
N VAL A 13 -1.50 -2.25 3.18
CA VAL A 13 -0.99 -3.40 2.40
C VAL A 13 -1.11 -4.70 3.21
N GLU A 14 -0.71 -4.68 4.48
CA GLU A 14 -0.84 -5.84 5.37
C GLU A 14 -2.30 -6.29 5.54
N LYS A 15 -3.22 -5.34 5.74
CA LYS A 15 -4.67 -5.61 5.84
C LYS A 15 -5.22 -6.23 4.56
N ILE A 16 -4.83 -5.70 3.41
CA ILE A 16 -5.24 -6.21 2.09
C ILE A 16 -4.73 -7.64 1.89
N LYS A 17 -3.47 -7.90 2.25
CA LYS A 17 -2.88 -9.24 2.18
C LYS A 17 -3.64 -10.25 3.04
N ARG A 18 -3.89 -9.90 4.31
CA ARG A 18 -4.70 -10.73 5.23
C ARG A 18 -6.11 -10.97 4.68
N TYR A 19 -6.74 -9.97 4.09
CA TYR A 19 -8.06 -10.11 3.45
C TYR A 19 -8.05 -11.15 2.32
N ILE A 20 -7.03 -11.11 1.46
CA ILE A 20 -6.89 -12.05 0.33
C ILE A 20 -6.65 -13.47 0.81
N ASP A 21 -5.79 -13.65 1.82
CA ASP A 21 -5.37 -14.97 2.30
C ASP A 21 -6.40 -15.63 3.26
N THR A 22 -7.41 -14.88 3.70
CA THR A 22 -8.48 -15.39 4.57
C THR A 22 -9.57 -16.06 3.76
N SER A 23 -9.95 -17.31 4.07
CA SER A 23 -11.01 -18.02 3.35
C SER A 23 -12.43 -17.66 3.83
N SER A 24 -12.59 -17.40 5.13
CA SER A 24 -13.88 -17.12 5.77
C SER A 24 -14.39 -15.71 5.45
N LYS A 25 -15.64 -15.60 5.00
CA LYS A 25 -16.27 -14.30 4.68
C LYS A 25 -16.39 -13.38 5.90
N ALA A 26 -16.70 -13.93 7.07
CA ALA A 26 -16.83 -13.15 8.30
C ALA A 26 -15.48 -12.53 8.71
N ASP A 27 -14.42 -13.33 8.61
CA ASP A 27 -13.07 -12.91 8.98
C ASP A 27 -12.49 -11.90 7.98
N LYS A 28 -12.85 -12.01 6.69
CA LYS A 28 -12.53 -10.98 5.68
C LYS A 28 -13.06 -9.60 6.06
N ILE A 29 -14.34 -9.52 6.45
CA ILE A 29 -14.98 -8.25 6.86
C ILE A 29 -14.30 -7.71 8.13
N PHE A 30 -13.95 -8.59 9.06
CA PHE A 30 -13.25 -8.20 10.27
C PHE A 30 -11.85 -7.60 9.99
N ASN A 31 -11.09 -8.18 9.06
CA ASN A 31 -9.72 -7.74 8.74
C ASN A 31 -9.63 -6.28 8.26
N ILE A 32 -10.68 -5.79 7.60
CA ILE A 32 -10.75 -4.43 7.05
C ILE A 32 -11.63 -3.49 7.88
N LYS A 33 -12.13 -3.95 9.03
CA LYS A 33 -12.90 -3.13 9.96
C LYS A 33 -11.95 -2.17 10.71
N GLY A 34 -12.37 -0.91 10.83
CA GLY A 34 -11.65 0.12 11.59
C GLY A 34 -11.96 1.52 11.08
N THR A 35 -11.62 2.53 11.88
CA THR A 35 -11.75 3.95 11.53
C THR A 35 -10.41 4.65 11.39
N ASP A 36 -9.29 3.93 11.58
CA ASP A 36 -7.95 4.44 11.33
C ASP A 36 -7.64 4.54 9.84
N GLY A 37 -6.65 5.37 9.48
CA GLY A 37 -6.30 5.64 8.08
C GLY A 37 -5.93 4.40 7.27
N ALA A 38 -5.31 3.38 7.89
CA ALA A 38 -4.94 2.16 7.18
C ALA A 38 -6.16 1.28 6.89
N SER A 39 -7.09 1.16 7.85
CA SER A 39 -8.36 0.47 7.65
C SER A 39 -9.23 1.17 6.60
N LEU A 40 -9.33 2.49 6.65
CA LEU A 40 -10.08 3.27 5.66
C LEU A 40 -9.50 3.14 4.26
N LEU A 41 -8.17 3.21 4.12
CA LEU A 41 -7.48 3.03 2.84
C LEU A 41 -7.67 1.61 2.29
N ALA A 42 -7.47 0.59 3.12
CA ALA A 42 -7.66 -0.81 2.70
C ALA A 42 -9.10 -1.07 2.23
N LYS A 43 -10.09 -0.54 2.95
CA LYS A 43 -11.51 -0.65 2.57
C LYS A 43 -11.79 0.01 1.23
N ALA A 44 -11.35 1.25 1.04
CA ALA A 44 -11.52 1.97 -0.23
C ALA A 44 -10.88 1.22 -1.41
N LEU A 45 -9.69 0.65 -1.21
CA LEU A 45 -8.99 -0.13 -2.24
C LEU A 45 -9.68 -1.46 -2.54
N ILE A 46 -10.21 -2.16 -1.54
CA ILE A 46 -10.86 -3.46 -1.74
C ILE A 46 -12.27 -3.31 -2.32
N GLU A 47 -13.09 -2.48 -1.68
CA GLU A 47 -14.53 -2.40 -1.93
C GLU A 47 -14.88 -1.43 -3.06
N ASP A 48 -14.29 -0.23 -3.07
CA ASP A 48 -14.72 0.87 -3.94
C ASP A 48 -13.85 1.05 -5.19
N CYS A 49 -12.58 0.65 -5.14
CA CYS A 49 -11.64 0.84 -6.24
C CYS A 49 -11.91 -0.16 -7.38
N THR A 50 -11.92 0.34 -8.62
CA THR A 50 -11.91 -0.49 -9.84
C THR A 50 -10.59 -0.36 -10.59
N HIS A 51 -10.05 0.86 -10.64
CA HIS A 51 -8.78 1.20 -11.28
C HIS A 51 -7.90 1.95 -10.28
N LEU A 52 -6.66 1.49 -10.13
CA LEU A 52 -5.66 2.09 -9.26
C LEU A 52 -4.51 2.66 -10.10
N ASN A 53 -4.41 3.99 -10.11
CA ASN A 53 -3.31 4.71 -10.76
C ASN A 53 -2.34 5.22 -9.69
N LEU A 54 -1.16 4.60 -9.59
CA LEU A 54 -0.10 4.97 -8.65
C LEU A 54 0.89 5.92 -9.33
N TRP A 55 1.08 7.08 -8.72
CA TRP A 55 2.05 8.10 -9.14
C TRP A 55 3.20 8.13 -8.13
N VAL A 56 4.31 7.50 -8.49
CA VAL A 56 5.43 7.25 -7.57
C VAL A 56 6.53 8.26 -7.85
N GLY A 57 6.64 9.26 -6.97
CA GLY A 57 7.70 10.26 -7.05
C GLY A 57 9.08 9.62 -6.84
N LYS A 58 9.99 9.84 -7.78
CA LYS A 58 11.41 9.47 -7.66
C LYS A 58 12.26 10.55 -7.02
N ALA A 59 11.65 11.60 -6.46
CA ALA A 59 12.36 12.72 -5.86
C ALA A 59 13.38 12.19 -4.84
N VAL A 60 14.65 12.23 -5.25
CA VAL A 60 15.79 11.91 -4.39
C VAL A 60 15.85 13.05 -3.38
N ASN A 61 15.47 12.78 -2.14
CA ASN A 61 15.62 13.77 -1.08
C ASN A 61 17.14 14.05 -0.92
N PRO A 62 17.64 15.29 -1.02
CA PRO A 62 19.07 15.58 -0.88
C PRO A 62 19.61 15.27 0.52
N ALA A 63 18.76 15.31 1.56
CA ALA A 63 19.09 14.79 2.90
C ALA A 63 19.28 13.26 2.92
N HIS A 64 19.04 12.62 1.79
CA HIS A 64 19.11 11.21 1.48
C HIS A 64 20.10 10.96 0.32
N GLN A 65 21.20 11.73 0.23
CA GLN A 65 22.34 11.49 -0.68
C GLN A 65 23.66 11.11 0.01
N ASN A 66 23.63 10.63 1.26
CA ASN A 66 24.79 9.94 1.83
C ASN A 66 25.03 8.62 1.05
N PRO A 67 26.21 8.34 0.48
CA PRO A 67 26.49 7.07 -0.20
C PRO A 67 26.28 5.80 0.67
N ASP A 68 26.11 5.97 1.99
CA ASP A 68 25.63 4.96 2.94
C ASP A 68 24.09 4.89 3.07
N LEU A 69 23.32 5.41 2.09
CA LEU A 69 21.90 5.67 2.32
C LEU A 69 21.07 4.39 2.53
N PRO A 70 20.22 4.33 3.58
CA PRO A 70 19.71 3.09 4.10
C PRO A 70 18.45 2.63 3.36
N ILE A 71 18.28 1.31 3.37
CA ILE A 71 17.05 0.48 3.40
C ILE A 71 15.67 1.18 3.23
N ASP A 72 15.40 2.34 3.81
CA ASP A 72 14.11 3.04 3.82
C ASP A 72 13.55 3.46 2.44
N LEU A 73 14.39 3.87 1.48
CA LEU A 73 13.91 4.14 0.11
C LEU A 73 13.42 2.85 -0.55
N SER A 74 14.09 1.73 -0.24
CA SER A 74 13.68 0.41 -0.69
C SER A 74 12.39 -0.05 -0.02
N ILE A 75 12.14 0.33 1.24
CA ILE A 75 10.89 0.00 1.94
C ILE A 75 9.70 0.61 1.21
N LYS A 76 9.75 1.91 0.84
CA LYS A 76 8.64 2.56 0.12
C LYS A 76 8.34 1.91 -1.23
N LEU A 77 9.37 1.56 -1.99
CA LEU A 77 9.20 0.91 -3.30
C LEU A 77 8.64 -0.51 -3.14
N LYS A 78 9.11 -1.27 -2.14
CA LYS A 78 8.59 -2.62 -1.84
C LYS A 78 7.11 -2.59 -1.50
N GLU A 79 6.66 -1.62 -0.72
CA GLU A 79 5.24 -1.48 -0.37
C GLU A 79 4.38 -1.17 -1.59
N ILE A 80 4.87 -0.33 -2.51
CA ILE A 80 4.18 -0.04 -3.76
C ILE A 80 4.11 -1.27 -4.66
N GLU A 81 5.21 -2.01 -4.79
CA GLU A 81 5.27 -3.26 -5.57
C GLU A 81 4.34 -4.34 -5.00
N GLU A 82 4.30 -4.48 -3.67
CA GLU A 82 3.39 -5.42 -3.00
C GLU A 82 1.93 -4.98 -3.20
N LEU A 83 1.63 -3.69 -3.02
CA LEU A 83 0.30 -3.16 -3.25
C LEU A 83 -0.18 -3.44 -4.68
N GLU A 84 0.67 -3.17 -5.69
CA GLU A 84 0.34 -3.46 -7.08
C GLU A 84 -0.05 -4.94 -7.26
N LYS A 85 0.76 -5.86 -6.74
CA LYS A 85 0.50 -7.31 -6.85
C LYS A 85 -0.82 -7.72 -6.19
N LEU A 86 -1.08 -7.25 -4.97
CA LEU A 86 -2.30 -7.56 -4.23
C LEU A 86 -3.54 -7.02 -4.95
N MET A 87 -3.46 -5.79 -5.45
CA MET A 87 -4.56 -5.16 -6.15
C MET A 87 -4.88 -5.85 -7.49
N ARG A 88 -3.85 -6.28 -8.23
CA ARG A 88 -4.04 -7.14 -9.42
C ARG A 88 -4.65 -8.49 -9.04
N LYS A 89 -4.24 -9.11 -7.93
CA LYS A 89 -4.83 -10.38 -7.42
C LYS A 89 -6.30 -10.23 -7.04
N LEU A 90 -6.73 -9.04 -6.64
CA LEU A 90 -8.13 -8.69 -6.39
C LEU A 90 -8.92 -8.36 -7.68
N GLY A 91 -8.30 -8.50 -8.86
CA GLY A 91 -8.94 -8.24 -10.15
C GLY A 91 -9.06 -6.76 -10.51
N LYS A 92 -8.29 -5.88 -9.86
CA LYS A 92 -8.28 -4.45 -10.16
C LYS A 92 -7.31 -4.14 -11.29
N GLU A 93 -7.62 -3.14 -12.11
CA GLU A 93 -6.67 -2.62 -13.09
C GLU A 93 -5.67 -1.70 -12.37
N VAL A 94 -4.38 -2.00 -12.46
CA VAL A 94 -3.34 -1.20 -11.80
C VAL A 94 -2.39 -0.62 -12.84
N LYS A 95 -2.12 0.68 -12.73
CA LYS A 95 -1.11 1.40 -13.52
C LYS A 95 -0.15 2.12 -12.58
N VAL A 96 1.14 1.84 -12.71
CA VAL A 96 2.19 2.54 -11.96
C VAL A 96 2.91 3.49 -12.92
N THR A 97 2.93 4.77 -12.58
CA THR A 97 3.65 5.82 -13.30
C THR A 97 4.67 6.41 -12.35
N TYR A 98 5.94 6.33 -12.72
CA TYR A 98 6.98 6.97 -11.93
C TYR A 98 7.24 8.39 -12.46
N VAL A 99 7.23 9.37 -11.56
CA VAL A 99 7.35 10.81 -11.88
C VAL A 99 8.50 11.48 -11.14
#